data_AF-A0A520AFH7-F1
#
_entry.id   AF-A0A520AFH7-F1
#
_cell.length_a   1.000
_cell.length_b   1.000
_cell.length_c   1.000
_cell.angle_alpha   90.00
_cell.angle_beta   90.00
_cell.angle_gamma   90.00
#
_symmetry.space_group_name_H-M   'P 1'
#
loop_
_entity.id
_entity.type
_entity.pdbx_description
1 polymer ?
#
loop_
_entity_poly.entity_id
_entity_poly.type
_entity_poly.pdbx_seq_one_letter_code
_entity_poly.pdbx_strand_id
1 'polypeptide(L)'
;KLDQDILHQQVKKDTEDFLKSYLLQCFDLGPLDNMVYEHVHSYTKDIHKSAKQKHHKWAEKLLKSIIEVRANASKFLAQISRLSQDSSPAGLKILLERVHAAEAYFTPLLNGFSEHIFERMELVKQDKQILEFLAELLEMEARFYECFKKMKKAPALLASILENKDFKRADVEKLINITARTERMLKVFAMDGTDDFTQKKGAKSKSSKAKKPGSGAPKIDTKEVTLGMFNEGKTIGRIAVDRKMTPGTIEAHLAHYVALGEISAKKIIGAAKLDKILKAIKDLKTIKLNDLRDKLGREYSFSEIKIGIASHLADGQD
;
A
#
# COMPACT_ATOMS: atom_id res chain seq x y z
N LYS A 1 20.21 -5.62 41.28
CA LYS A 1 19.02 -4.82 41.70
C LYS A 1 19.04 -3.45 41.04
N LEU A 2 20.09 -2.64 41.22
CA LEU A 2 20.24 -1.34 40.54
C LEU A 2 20.08 -1.43 39.00
N ASP A 3 20.66 -2.45 38.35
CA ASP A 3 20.52 -2.66 36.90
C ASP A 3 19.11 -3.03 36.44
N GLN A 4 18.32 -3.72 37.27
CA GLN A 4 16.94 -4.08 36.94
C GLN A 4 16.02 -2.87 37.03
N ASP A 5 16.20 -2.01 38.05
CA ASP A 5 15.41 -0.79 38.21
C ASP A 5 15.70 0.22 37.09
N ILE A 6 16.97 0.34 36.67
CA ILE A 6 17.36 1.16 35.50
C ILE A 6 16.71 0.62 34.22
N LEU A 7 16.74 -0.69 34.00
CA LEU A 7 16.12 -1.31 32.83
C LEU A 7 14.59 -1.10 32.80
N HIS A 8 13.91 -1.23 33.94
CA HIS A 8 12.47 -0.98 34.03
C HIS A 8 12.10 0.48 33.75
N GLN A 9 12.90 1.43 34.24
CA GLN A 9 12.69 2.85 33.95
C GLN A 9 12.92 3.17 32.47
N GLN A 10 13.93 2.57 31.84
CA GLN A 10 14.23 2.75 30.43
C GLN A 10 13.10 2.21 29.54
N VAL A 11 12.64 0.98 29.80
CA VAL A 11 11.52 0.37 29.05
C VAL A 11 10.25 1.22 29.16
N LYS A 12 9.97 1.76 30.36
CA LYS A 12 8.83 2.65 30.56
C LYS A 12 8.94 3.91 29.70
N LYS A 13 10.07 4.59 29.73
CA LYS A 13 10.32 5.79 28.93
C LYS A 13 10.24 5.51 27.43
N ASP A 14 10.85 4.43 26.95
CA ASP A 14 10.83 4.05 25.54
C ASP A 14 9.41 3.74 25.06
N THR A 15 8.58 3.14 25.92
CA THR A 15 7.16 2.88 25.63
C THR A 15 6.38 4.19 25.50
N GLU A 16 6.62 5.16 26.38
CA GLU A 16 5.98 6.47 26.35
C GLU A 16 6.36 7.27 25.09
N ASP A 17 7.66 7.30 24.76
CA ASP A 17 8.19 7.97 23.56
C ASP A 17 7.69 7.30 22.27
N PHE A 18 7.68 5.96 22.23
CA PHE A 18 7.11 5.20 21.13
C PHE A 18 5.63 5.52 20.93
N LEU A 19 4.82 5.47 22.00
CA LEU A 19 3.38 5.70 21.93
C LEU A 19 3.07 7.10 21.39
N LYS A 20 3.72 8.12 21.94
CA LYS A 20 3.55 9.51 21.48
C LYS A 20 3.89 9.63 20.00
N SER A 21 5.05 9.11 19.60
CA SER A 21 5.53 9.20 18.21
C SER A 21 4.58 8.47 17.25
N TYR A 22 4.13 7.28 17.64
CA TYR A 22 3.18 6.48 16.89
C TYR A 22 1.83 7.20 16.71
N LEU A 23 1.27 7.76 17.78
CA LEU A 23 0.01 8.52 17.71
C LEU A 23 0.14 9.75 16.81
N LEU A 24 1.24 10.50 16.91
CA LEU A 24 1.48 11.64 16.03
C LEU A 24 1.53 11.21 14.55
N GLN A 25 2.22 10.11 14.24
CA GLN A 25 2.28 9.58 12.88
C GLN A 25 0.94 9.06 12.35
N CYS A 26 0.08 8.50 13.21
CA CYS A 26 -1.23 8.00 12.79
C CYS A 26 -2.18 9.10 12.31
N PHE A 27 -2.05 10.30 12.86
CA PHE A 27 -2.94 11.42 12.58
C PHE A 27 -2.28 12.56 11.79
N ASP A 28 -1.04 12.39 11.36
CA ASP A 28 -0.40 13.32 10.43
C ASP A 28 -0.90 13.08 8.99
N LEU A 29 -1.68 14.04 8.50
CA LEU A 29 -2.21 14.04 7.13
C LEU A 29 -1.37 14.89 6.17
N GLY A 30 -0.25 15.46 6.61
CA GLY A 30 0.65 16.26 5.76
C GLY A 30 1.15 15.50 4.52
N PRO A 31 1.66 14.27 4.65
CA PRO A 31 2.10 13.48 3.48
C PRO A 31 0.97 13.19 2.50
N LEU A 32 -0.25 12.94 3.00
CA LEU A 32 -1.42 12.64 2.18
C LEU A 32 -1.90 13.88 1.42
N ASP A 33 -1.93 15.05 2.07
CA ASP A 33 -2.22 16.34 1.44
C ASP A 33 -1.21 16.67 0.34
N ASN A 34 0.09 16.56 0.63
CA ASN A 34 1.15 16.81 -0.35
C ASN A 34 1.03 15.93 -1.59
N MET A 35 0.74 14.63 -1.42
CA MET A 35 0.54 13.72 -2.54
C MET A 35 -0.66 14.14 -3.41
N VAL A 36 -1.78 14.55 -2.81
CA VAL A 36 -2.93 15.04 -3.59
C VAL A 36 -2.63 16.40 -4.23
N TYR A 37 -1.88 17.26 -3.57
CA TYR A 37 -1.39 18.51 -4.13
C TYR A 37 -0.54 18.25 -5.39
N GLU A 38 0.44 17.36 -5.31
CA GLU A 38 1.27 16.96 -6.45
C GLU A 38 0.44 16.37 -7.59
N HIS A 39 -0.55 15.52 -7.24
CA HIS A 39 -1.47 14.98 -8.22
C HIS A 39 -2.24 16.09 -8.95
N VAL A 40 -2.81 17.07 -8.26
CA VAL A 40 -3.49 18.23 -8.88
C VAL A 40 -2.54 19.03 -9.76
N HIS A 41 -1.30 19.27 -9.33
CA HIS A 41 -0.33 20.05 -10.10
C HIS A 41 0.27 19.30 -11.28
N SER A 42 0.05 17.98 -11.39
CA SER A 42 0.46 17.18 -12.56
C SER A 42 -0.43 17.38 -13.80
N TYR A 43 -1.51 18.14 -13.69
CA TYR A 43 -2.45 18.44 -14.77
C TYR A 43 -1.92 19.59 -15.67
N THR A 44 -0.81 19.32 -16.38
CA THR A 44 -0.04 20.34 -17.11
C THR A 44 -0.22 20.33 -18.63
N LYS A 45 -0.95 19.35 -19.17
CA LYS A 45 -1.11 19.17 -20.62
C LYS A 45 -2.41 19.79 -21.12
N ASP A 46 -2.46 20.05 -22.43
CA ASP A 46 -3.70 20.39 -23.12
C ASP A 46 -4.73 19.24 -23.01
N ILE A 47 -6.03 19.59 -22.91
CA ILE A 47 -7.13 18.65 -22.70
C ILE A 47 -7.30 17.63 -23.85
N HIS A 48 -6.91 18.01 -25.07
CA HIS A 48 -6.92 17.14 -26.24
C HIS A 48 -5.67 16.26 -26.32
N LYS A 49 -4.61 16.58 -25.57
CA LYS A 49 -3.36 15.80 -25.52
C LYS A 49 -3.33 14.74 -24.42
N SER A 50 -4.23 14.81 -23.44
CA SER A 50 -4.27 13.85 -22.33
C SER A 50 -5.67 13.77 -21.72
N ALA A 51 -6.32 12.59 -21.81
CA ALA A 51 -7.65 12.37 -21.26
C ALA A 51 -7.73 12.60 -19.73
N LYS A 52 -6.63 12.41 -18.99
CA LYS A 52 -6.49 12.79 -17.56
C LYS A 52 -6.95 14.23 -17.30
N GLN A 53 -6.67 15.17 -18.20
CA GLN A 53 -6.90 16.61 -17.99
C GLN A 53 -8.38 16.95 -17.75
N LYS A 54 -9.30 16.12 -18.27
CA LYS A 54 -10.75 16.26 -18.05
C LYS A 54 -11.15 16.10 -16.59
N HIS A 55 -10.28 15.53 -15.76
CA HIS A 55 -10.53 15.25 -14.34
C HIS A 55 -9.93 16.28 -13.38
N HIS A 56 -9.32 17.37 -13.89
CA HIS A 56 -8.63 18.36 -13.05
C HIS A 56 -9.55 18.95 -11.97
N LYS A 57 -10.76 19.39 -12.35
CA LYS A 57 -11.75 19.94 -11.42
C LYS A 57 -12.18 18.97 -10.31
N TRP A 58 -12.12 17.67 -10.57
CA TRP A 58 -12.39 16.66 -9.54
C TRP A 58 -11.24 16.58 -8.55
N ALA A 59 -9.99 16.56 -9.05
CA ALA A 59 -8.80 16.53 -8.21
C ALA A 59 -8.68 17.81 -7.35
N GLU A 60 -8.98 18.98 -7.90
CA GLU A 60 -9.01 20.26 -7.15
C GLU A 60 -10.01 20.22 -5.98
N LYS A 61 -11.20 19.65 -6.20
CA LYS A 61 -12.20 19.49 -5.14
C LYS A 61 -11.72 18.54 -4.05
N LEU A 62 -11.10 17.42 -4.43
CA LEU A 62 -10.52 16.45 -3.49
C LEU A 62 -9.44 17.12 -2.63
N LEU A 63 -8.51 17.87 -3.24
CA LEU A 63 -7.47 18.63 -2.54
C LEU A 63 -8.07 19.62 -1.54
N LYS A 64 -9.07 20.41 -1.96
CA LYS A 64 -9.73 21.37 -1.06
C LYS A 64 -10.30 20.68 0.19
N SER A 65 -11.00 19.56 0.01
CA SER A 65 -11.56 18.82 1.15
C SER A 65 -10.48 18.25 2.07
N ILE A 66 -9.35 17.78 1.54
CA ILE A 66 -8.25 17.25 2.36
C ILE A 66 -7.57 18.35 3.16
N ILE A 67 -7.38 19.54 2.58
CA ILE A 67 -6.81 20.69 3.28
C ILE A 67 -7.65 21.03 4.52
N GLU A 68 -8.98 21.02 4.39
CA GLU A 68 -9.91 21.28 5.51
C GLU A 68 -9.76 20.21 6.61
N VAL A 69 -9.71 18.92 6.24
CA VAL A 69 -9.54 17.82 7.19
C VAL A 69 -8.15 17.85 7.85
N ARG A 70 -7.09 18.14 7.09
CA ARG A 70 -5.72 18.27 7.59
C ARG A 70 -5.60 19.39 8.62
N ALA A 71 -6.30 20.52 8.43
CA ALA A 71 -6.30 21.60 9.40
C ALA A 71 -6.85 21.14 10.77
N ASN A 72 -7.88 20.29 10.78
CA ASN A 72 -8.41 19.70 12.01
C ASN A 72 -7.46 18.65 12.60
N ALA A 73 -6.82 17.83 11.75
CA ALA A 73 -5.80 16.87 12.17
C ALA A 73 -4.61 17.56 12.84
N SER A 74 -4.14 18.69 12.29
CA SER A 74 -3.04 19.48 12.86
C SER A 74 -3.35 20.00 14.27
N LYS A 75 -4.59 20.46 14.50
CA LYS A 75 -5.05 20.85 15.84
C LYS A 75 -5.08 19.65 16.80
N PHE A 76 -5.45 18.47 16.30
CA PHE A 76 -5.45 17.24 17.08
C PHE A 76 -4.03 16.76 17.43
N LEU A 77 -3.05 16.87 16.52
CA LEU A 77 -1.64 16.56 16.80
C LEU A 77 -1.08 17.41 17.96
N ALA A 78 -1.47 18.69 18.04
CA ALA A 78 -1.10 19.54 19.17
C ALA A 78 -1.71 19.05 20.49
N GLN A 79 -2.92 18.48 20.45
CA GLN A 79 -3.56 17.89 21.62
C GLN A 79 -2.87 16.58 22.04
N ILE A 80 -2.51 15.70 21.10
CA ILE A 80 -1.71 14.50 21.39
C ILE A 80 -0.42 14.91 22.11
N SER A 81 0.29 15.91 21.57
CA SER A 81 1.56 16.38 22.14
C SER A 81 1.43 16.86 23.59
N ARG A 82 0.31 17.54 23.91
CA ARG A 82 0.02 18.01 25.27
C ARG A 82 -0.44 16.90 26.21
N LEU A 83 -1.39 16.06 25.76
CA LEU A 83 -1.96 14.99 26.59
C LEU A 83 -0.96 13.87 26.88
N SER A 84 -0.02 13.62 25.97
CA SER A 84 1.03 12.61 26.16
C SER A 84 2.10 13.03 27.18
N GLN A 85 1.98 14.19 27.83
CA GLN A 85 2.86 14.59 28.93
C GLN A 85 2.50 13.92 30.25
N ASP A 86 1.25 13.45 30.40
CA ASP A 86 0.80 12.70 31.56
C ASP A 86 0.75 11.19 31.22
N SER A 87 1.85 10.51 31.51
CA SER A 87 1.99 9.06 31.33
C SER A 87 1.38 8.24 32.48
N SER A 88 0.66 8.86 33.41
CA SER A 88 -0.07 8.12 34.45
C SER A 88 -1.20 7.29 33.85
N PRO A 89 -1.67 6.22 34.53
CA PRO A 89 -2.83 5.46 34.06
C PRO A 89 -4.10 6.31 33.85
N ALA A 90 -4.25 7.41 34.60
CA ALA A 90 -5.36 8.36 34.41
C ALA A 90 -5.16 9.22 33.16
N GLY A 91 -3.95 9.78 32.96
CA GLY A 91 -3.60 10.54 31.77
C GLY A 91 -3.73 9.74 30.48
N LEU A 92 -3.26 8.48 30.50
CA LEU A 92 -3.40 7.56 29.37
C LEU A 92 -4.87 7.22 29.05
N LYS A 93 -5.74 7.11 30.05
CA LYS A 93 -7.20 6.92 29.83
C LYS A 93 -7.81 8.15 29.14
N ILE A 94 -7.47 9.36 29.59
CA ILE A 94 -7.92 10.61 28.94
C ILE A 94 -7.42 10.69 27.50
N LEU A 95 -6.15 10.34 27.26
CA LEU A 95 -5.58 10.26 25.92
C LEU A 95 -6.34 9.24 25.06
N LEU A 96 -6.68 8.07 25.60
CA LEU A 96 -7.43 7.03 24.90
C LEU A 96 -8.83 7.49 24.49
N GLU A 97 -9.59 8.09 25.40
CA GLU A 97 -10.91 8.67 25.10
C GLU A 97 -10.80 9.70 23.97
N ARG A 98 -9.76 10.54 24.03
CA ARG A 98 -9.56 11.58 23.03
C ARG A 98 -9.12 11.04 21.66
N VAL A 99 -8.32 9.97 21.65
CA VAL A 99 -7.93 9.23 20.42
C VAL A 99 -9.13 8.50 19.81
N HIS A 100 -10.02 7.92 20.62
CA HIS A 100 -11.29 7.36 20.14
C HIS A 100 -12.18 8.43 19.48
N ALA A 101 -12.32 9.60 20.11
CA ALA A 101 -13.10 10.69 19.53
C ALA A 101 -12.53 11.16 18.17
N ALA A 102 -11.20 11.20 18.04
CA ALA A 102 -10.55 11.53 16.78
C ALA A 102 -10.72 10.44 15.72
N GLU A 103 -10.57 9.17 16.10
CA GLU A 103 -10.80 8.03 15.22
C GLU A 103 -12.23 8.02 14.65
N ALA A 104 -13.24 8.25 15.50
CA ALA A 104 -14.64 8.35 15.10
C ALA A 104 -14.90 9.54 14.15
N TYR A 105 -14.14 10.63 14.27
CA TYR A 105 -14.25 11.80 13.41
C TYR A 105 -13.55 11.62 12.05
N PHE A 106 -12.29 11.16 12.04
CA PHE A 106 -11.47 11.12 10.83
C PHE A 106 -11.74 9.89 9.96
N THR A 107 -12.04 8.73 10.55
CA THR A 107 -12.18 7.49 9.76
C THR A 107 -13.35 7.50 8.76
N PRO A 108 -14.53 8.09 9.06
CA PRO A 108 -15.59 8.25 8.06
C PRO A 108 -15.18 9.19 6.91
N LEU A 109 -14.42 10.25 7.20
CA LEU A 109 -13.93 11.20 6.20
C LEU A 109 -12.94 10.54 5.24
N LEU A 110 -11.96 9.78 5.77
CA LEU A 110 -11.00 9.03 4.97
C LEU A 110 -11.69 7.98 4.09
N ASN A 111 -12.68 7.27 4.62
CA ASN A 111 -13.50 6.35 3.81
C ASN A 111 -14.24 7.09 2.70
N GLY A 112 -14.84 8.25 2.99
CA GLY A 112 -15.49 9.07 1.97
C GLY A 112 -14.55 9.52 0.84
N PHE A 113 -13.29 9.81 1.17
CA PHE A 113 -12.27 10.08 0.14
C PHE A 113 -11.92 8.84 -0.69
N SER A 114 -11.68 7.70 -0.05
CA SER A 114 -11.45 6.43 -0.76
C SER A 114 -12.62 6.08 -1.69
N GLU A 115 -13.86 6.27 -1.24
CA GLU A 115 -15.06 6.02 -2.04
C GLU A 115 -15.14 6.94 -3.27
N HIS A 116 -14.89 8.25 -3.11
CA HIS A 116 -14.82 9.17 -4.25
C HIS A 116 -13.70 8.82 -5.24
N ILE A 117 -12.58 8.28 -4.76
CA ILE A 117 -11.49 7.82 -5.60
C ILE A 117 -11.91 6.54 -6.36
N PHE A 118 -12.55 5.59 -5.69
CA PHE A 118 -13.09 4.38 -6.32
C PHE A 118 -14.14 4.69 -7.39
N GLU A 119 -15.05 5.63 -7.13
CA GLU A 119 -16.01 6.10 -8.14
C GLU A 119 -15.29 6.71 -9.36
N ARG A 120 -14.21 7.46 -9.11
CA ARG A 120 -13.40 7.99 -10.21
C ARG A 120 -12.73 6.88 -11.00
N MET A 121 -12.14 5.89 -10.34
CA MET A 121 -11.56 4.70 -10.97
C MET A 121 -12.57 3.96 -11.85
N GLU A 122 -13.78 3.74 -11.33
CA GLU A 122 -14.84 3.05 -12.07
C GLU A 122 -15.31 3.83 -13.30
N LEU A 123 -15.33 5.16 -13.23
CA LEU A 123 -15.65 5.99 -14.39
C LEU A 123 -14.56 5.87 -15.47
N VAL A 124 -13.30 5.79 -15.07
CA VAL A 124 -12.16 5.85 -15.99
C VAL A 124 -11.65 4.49 -16.46
N LYS A 125 -12.00 3.39 -15.77
CA LYS A 125 -11.43 2.07 -16.02
C LYS A 125 -11.62 1.59 -17.46
N GLN A 126 -12.64 2.01 -18.21
CA GLN A 126 -12.85 1.52 -19.58
C GLN A 126 -12.04 2.28 -20.65
N ASP A 127 -11.45 3.42 -20.31
CA ASP A 127 -10.74 4.25 -21.27
C ASP A 127 -9.26 3.83 -21.37
N LYS A 128 -8.90 3.29 -22.53
CA LYS A 128 -7.55 2.79 -22.84
C LYS A 128 -6.48 3.90 -22.85
N GLN A 129 -6.87 5.17 -22.91
CA GLN A 129 -5.95 6.31 -22.92
C GLN A 129 -5.54 6.78 -21.52
N ILE A 130 -6.10 6.21 -20.44
CA ILE A 130 -5.89 6.71 -19.06
C ILE A 130 -5.42 5.64 -18.06
N LEU A 131 -4.68 4.64 -18.52
CA LEU A 131 -4.10 3.60 -17.66
C LEU A 131 -3.13 4.15 -16.61
N GLU A 132 -2.29 5.13 -16.99
CA GLU A 132 -1.38 5.80 -16.06
C GLU A 132 -2.16 6.56 -14.98
N PHE A 133 -3.25 7.24 -15.36
CA PHE A 133 -4.12 7.93 -14.42
C PHE A 133 -4.84 6.94 -13.49
N LEU A 134 -5.32 5.79 -13.98
CA LEU A 134 -5.89 4.75 -13.14
C LEU A 134 -4.88 4.21 -12.11
N ALA A 135 -3.61 4.04 -12.51
CA ALA A 135 -2.55 3.62 -11.60
C ALA A 135 -2.26 4.67 -10.52
N GLU A 136 -2.22 5.96 -10.87
CA GLU A 136 -2.09 7.06 -9.91
C GLU A 136 -3.24 7.07 -8.90
N LEU A 137 -4.48 6.84 -9.36
CA LEU A 137 -5.64 6.74 -8.47
C LEU A 137 -5.53 5.54 -7.53
N LEU A 138 -5.01 4.39 -8.00
CA LEU A 138 -4.83 3.19 -7.18
C LEU A 138 -3.79 3.41 -6.09
N GLU A 139 -2.69 4.08 -6.41
CA GLU A 139 -1.70 4.49 -5.42
C GLU A 139 -2.31 5.48 -4.41
N MET A 140 -3.05 6.47 -4.90
CA MET A 140 -3.73 7.45 -4.06
C MET A 140 -4.67 6.77 -3.06
N GLU A 141 -5.60 5.93 -3.53
CA GLU A 141 -6.53 5.20 -2.65
C GLU A 141 -5.79 4.35 -1.61
N ALA A 142 -4.70 3.68 -2.00
CA ALA A 142 -3.92 2.88 -1.08
C ALA A 142 -3.36 3.73 0.08
N ARG A 143 -2.90 4.96 -0.20
CA ARG A 143 -2.42 5.90 0.84
C ARG A 143 -3.55 6.34 1.78
N PHE A 144 -4.75 6.63 1.25
CA PHE A 144 -5.93 6.91 2.08
C PHE A 144 -6.27 5.73 3.00
N TYR A 145 -6.26 4.52 2.45
CA TYR A 145 -6.56 3.32 3.21
C TYR A 145 -5.51 3.02 4.29
N GLU A 146 -4.22 3.24 4.02
CA GLU A 146 -3.16 3.11 5.03
C GLU A 146 -3.35 4.09 6.20
N CYS A 147 -3.70 5.35 5.92
CA CYS A 147 -4.04 6.31 6.97
C CYS A 147 -5.27 5.85 7.78
N PHE A 148 -6.32 5.37 7.11
CA PHE A 148 -7.50 4.82 7.79
C PHE A 148 -7.14 3.65 8.72
N LYS A 149 -6.33 2.69 8.26
CA LYS A 149 -5.89 1.54 9.08
C LYS A 149 -5.09 1.99 10.31
N LYS A 150 -4.17 2.95 10.13
CA LYS A 150 -3.38 3.51 11.24
C LYS A 150 -4.28 4.17 12.29
N MET A 151 -5.28 4.94 11.87
CA MET A 151 -6.24 5.58 12.77
C MET A 151 -7.15 4.57 13.49
N LYS A 152 -7.58 3.50 12.82
CA LYS A 152 -8.32 2.40 13.46
C LYS A 152 -7.48 1.64 14.48
N LYS A 153 -6.19 1.43 14.19
CA LYS A 153 -5.24 0.74 15.08
C LYS A 153 -4.87 1.57 16.31
N ALA A 154 -4.83 2.90 16.21
CA ALA A 154 -4.30 3.77 17.26
C ALA A 154 -4.99 3.61 18.64
N PRO A 155 -6.33 3.67 18.77
CA PRO A 155 -6.99 3.44 20.05
C PRO A 155 -6.74 2.03 20.60
N ALA A 156 -6.77 1.02 19.74
CA ALA A 156 -6.60 -0.38 20.16
C ALA A 156 -5.19 -0.66 20.70
N LEU A 157 -4.15 -0.10 20.06
CA LEU A 157 -2.78 -0.19 20.56
C LEU A 157 -2.64 0.51 21.91
N LEU A 158 -3.18 1.73 22.05
CA LEU A 158 -3.14 2.47 23.31
C LEU A 158 -3.88 1.73 24.43
N ALA A 159 -5.05 1.14 24.15
CA ALA A 159 -5.78 0.30 25.09
C ALA A 159 -4.98 -0.94 25.51
N SER A 160 -4.29 -1.60 24.57
CA SER A 160 -3.45 -2.76 24.87
C SER A 160 -2.28 -2.43 25.81
N ILE A 161 -1.67 -1.26 25.66
CA ILE A 161 -0.61 -0.77 26.55
C ILE A 161 -1.17 -0.48 27.95
N LEU A 162 -2.33 0.17 28.04
CA LEU A 162 -3.03 0.45 29.30
C LEU A 162 -3.41 -0.81 30.07
N GLU A 163 -3.81 -1.86 29.36
CA GLU A 163 -4.24 -3.14 29.93
C GLU A 163 -3.10 -4.15 30.09
N ASN A 164 -1.89 -3.81 29.64
CA ASN A 164 -0.72 -4.68 29.56
C ASN A 164 -1.01 -6.01 28.85
N LYS A 165 -1.62 -5.92 27.66
CA LYS A 165 -1.99 -7.05 26.79
C LYS A 165 -1.20 -7.02 25.49
N ASP A 166 -0.94 -8.21 24.96
CA ASP A 166 -0.40 -8.36 23.61
C ASP A 166 -1.35 -7.78 22.56
N PHE A 167 -0.79 -7.07 21.58
CA PHE A 167 -1.52 -6.57 20.42
C PHE A 167 -0.88 -7.09 19.13
N LYS A 168 -1.62 -7.90 18.36
CA LYS A 168 -1.09 -8.62 17.19
C LYS A 168 -1.74 -8.13 15.90
N ARG A 169 -1.15 -8.50 14.76
CA ARG A 169 -1.65 -8.14 13.41
C ARG A 169 -3.12 -8.56 13.19
N ALA A 170 -3.48 -9.75 13.65
CA ALA A 170 -4.85 -10.27 13.57
C ALA A 170 -5.88 -9.39 14.30
N ASP A 171 -5.45 -8.62 15.31
CA ASP A 171 -6.35 -7.70 16.02
C ASP A 171 -6.63 -6.45 15.21
N VAL A 172 -5.67 -6.01 14.38
CA VAL A 172 -5.87 -4.92 13.43
C VAL A 172 -6.87 -5.30 12.35
N GLU A 173 -6.80 -6.54 11.84
CA GLU A 173 -7.67 -7.04 10.77
C GLU A 173 -9.15 -7.07 11.19
N LYS A 174 -9.43 -7.30 12.48
CA LYS A 174 -10.79 -7.25 13.04
C LYS A 174 -11.38 -5.84 13.09
N LEU A 175 -10.54 -4.80 13.08
CA LEU A 175 -10.96 -3.39 13.19
C LEU A 175 -11.32 -2.77 11.84
N ILE A 176 -10.97 -3.44 10.74
CA ILE A 176 -11.04 -2.88 9.40
C ILE A 176 -11.86 -3.79 8.48
N ASN A 177 -12.67 -3.20 7.60
CA ASN A 177 -13.46 -3.97 6.66
C ASN A 177 -12.65 -4.28 5.40
N ILE A 178 -11.76 -5.28 5.49
CA ILE A 178 -10.93 -5.73 4.36
C ILE A 178 -11.80 -6.23 3.21
N THR A 179 -12.89 -6.93 3.53
CA THR A 179 -13.84 -7.48 2.54
C THR A 179 -14.45 -6.38 1.68
N ALA A 180 -15.01 -5.33 2.28
CA ALA A 180 -15.63 -4.23 1.54
C ALA A 180 -14.63 -3.54 0.62
N ARG A 181 -13.40 -3.25 1.10
CA ARG A 181 -12.36 -2.69 0.22
C ARG A 181 -12.00 -3.65 -0.91
N THR A 182 -11.86 -4.94 -0.62
CA THR A 182 -11.56 -5.97 -1.63
C THR A 182 -12.64 -6.02 -2.70
N GLU A 183 -13.91 -5.91 -2.33
CA GLU A 183 -15.03 -5.81 -3.27
C GLU A 183 -14.94 -4.56 -4.14
N ARG A 184 -14.60 -3.39 -3.58
CA ARG A 184 -14.36 -2.16 -4.36
C ARG A 184 -13.21 -2.34 -5.35
N MET A 185 -12.08 -2.91 -4.90
CA MET A 185 -10.94 -3.22 -5.77
C MET A 185 -11.31 -4.21 -6.88
N LEU A 186 -12.03 -5.29 -6.56
CA LEU A 186 -12.53 -6.24 -7.54
C LEU A 186 -13.45 -5.58 -8.55
N LYS A 187 -14.28 -4.62 -8.13
CA LYS A 187 -15.15 -3.86 -9.04
C LYS A 187 -14.36 -2.93 -9.96
N VAL A 188 -13.25 -2.35 -9.52
CA VAL A 188 -12.33 -1.58 -10.37
C VAL A 188 -11.66 -2.50 -11.41
N PHE A 189 -11.22 -3.69 -11.01
CA PHE A 189 -10.60 -4.66 -11.92
C PHE A 189 -11.61 -5.49 -12.75
N ALA A 190 -12.90 -5.48 -12.37
CA ALA A 190 -13.97 -6.11 -13.13
C ALA A 190 -14.25 -5.29 -14.39
N MET A 191 -13.68 -5.76 -15.51
CA MET A 191 -13.90 -5.22 -16.84
C MET A 191 -14.84 -6.10 -17.65
N ASP A 192 -15.74 -5.47 -18.40
CA ASP A 192 -16.48 -6.16 -19.46
C ASP A 192 -15.57 -6.32 -20.69
N GLY A 193 -14.82 -7.42 -20.73
CA GLY A 193 -14.07 -7.86 -21.91
C GLY A 193 -12.57 -7.57 -21.91
N THR A 194 -11.78 -8.66 -21.97
CA THR A 194 -10.42 -8.87 -22.52
C THR A 194 -9.25 -7.90 -22.30
N ASP A 195 -9.41 -6.69 -21.77
CA ASP A 195 -8.28 -5.78 -21.47
C ASP A 195 -7.90 -5.90 -19.98
N ASP A 196 -7.17 -6.94 -19.60
CA ASP A 196 -6.54 -7.01 -18.28
C ASP A 196 -5.42 -5.95 -18.18
N PHE A 197 -5.63 -4.89 -17.40
CA PHE A 197 -4.65 -3.81 -17.23
C PHE A 197 -3.43 -4.17 -16.40
N THR A 198 -3.41 -5.35 -15.79
CA THR A 198 -2.20 -5.90 -15.19
C THR A 198 -1.27 -6.52 -16.24
N GLN A 199 -1.75 -6.71 -17.48
CA GLN A 199 -0.93 -7.09 -18.61
C GLN A 199 -0.39 -5.86 -19.34
N LYS A 200 0.93 -5.71 -19.33
CA LYS A 200 1.65 -4.85 -20.27
C LYS A 200 1.30 -5.35 -21.68
N LYS A 201 0.56 -4.56 -22.47
CA LYS A 201 0.18 -4.91 -23.85
C LYS A 201 1.40 -5.36 -24.65
N GLY A 202 1.51 -6.67 -24.85
CA GLY A 202 2.30 -7.24 -25.92
C GLY A 202 1.68 -6.84 -27.25
N ALA A 203 2.53 -6.48 -28.21
CA ALA A 203 2.15 -6.06 -29.54
C ALA A 203 1.18 -7.04 -30.23
N LYS A 204 0.28 -6.48 -31.04
CA LYS A 204 -0.74 -7.15 -31.87
C LYS A 204 -0.26 -8.45 -32.53
N SER A 205 -1.13 -9.48 -32.56
CA SER A 205 -1.41 -10.21 -33.80
C SER A 205 -2.79 -10.88 -33.76
N LYS A 206 -3.38 -10.99 -34.96
CA LYS A 206 -4.77 -11.36 -35.28
C LYS A 206 -5.04 -12.88 -35.13
N SER A 207 -6.27 -13.23 -34.75
CA SER A 207 -7.22 -14.09 -35.52
C SER A 207 -8.06 -15.09 -34.70
N SER A 208 -9.38 -14.97 -34.90
CA SER A 208 -10.49 -15.94 -34.94
C SER A 208 -10.72 -17.06 -33.90
N LYS A 209 -11.98 -17.02 -33.40
CA LYS A 209 -13.01 -18.09 -33.25
C LYS A 209 -13.16 -18.88 -31.92
N ALA A 210 -14.34 -18.64 -31.34
CA ALA A 210 -15.36 -19.59 -30.85
C ALA A 210 -15.37 -20.13 -29.38
N LYS A 211 -16.38 -19.62 -28.64
CA LYS A 211 -17.31 -20.20 -27.62
C LYS A 211 -16.81 -21.02 -26.39
N LYS A 212 -17.10 -20.42 -25.20
CA LYS A 212 -17.59 -20.87 -23.85
C LYS A 212 -18.11 -22.33 -23.66
N PRO A 213 -18.35 -22.87 -22.42
CA PRO A 213 -18.44 -22.23 -21.07
C PRO A 213 -17.85 -23.00 -19.84
N GLY A 214 -17.76 -22.35 -18.67
CA GLY A 214 -18.25 -22.94 -17.39
C GLY A 214 -17.32 -23.09 -16.16
N SER A 215 -17.79 -22.50 -15.03
CA SER A 215 -17.49 -22.77 -13.60
C SER A 215 -16.11 -22.36 -13.03
N GLY A 216 -15.93 -21.74 -11.86
CA GLY A 216 -16.80 -21.49 -10.70
C GLY A 216 -16.12 -21.99 -9.41
N ALA A 217 -15.26 -21.17 -8.78
CA ALA A 217 -14.67 -21.37 -7.44
C ALA A 217 -14.00 -20.06 -6.95
N PRO A 218 -13.89 -19.82 -5.62
CA PRO A 218 -13.73 -18.49 -5.02
C PRO A 218 -12.39 -17.84 -5.39
N LYS A 219 -12.39 -16.52 -5.70
CA LYS A 219 -11.15 -15.78 -5.95
C LYS A 219 -10.43 -15.55 -4.62
N ILE A 220 -9.69 -16.57 -4.19
CA ILE A 220 -8.63 -16.45 -3.19
C ILE A 220 -7.68 -15.35 -3.68
N ASP A 221 -7.19 -14.46 -2.79
CA ASP A 221 -6.17 -13.49 -3.19
C ASP A 221 -5.02 -14.26 -3.83
N THR A 222 -4.90 -14.09 -5.14
CA THR A 222 -4.01 -14.92 -5.94
C THR A 222 -2.54 -14.69 -5.56
N LYS A 223 -2.21 -13.59 -4.88
CA LYS A 223 -0.89 -13.32 -4.33
C LYS A 223 -0.68 -14.07 -3.02
N GLU A 224 -1.65 -14.07 -2.12
CA GLU A 224 -1.57 -14.78 -0.84
C GLU A 224 -1.46 -16.29 -1.02
N VAL A 225 -2.18 -16.88 -1.98
CA VAL A 225 -2.00 -18.31 -2.33
C VAL A 225 -0.59 -18.57 -2.84
N THR A 226 -0.02 -17.63 -3.60
CA THR A 226 1.37 -17.75 -4.07
C THR A 226 2.33 -17.72 -2.90
N LEU A 227 2.13 -16.80 -1.97
CA LEU A 227 2.94 -16.62 -0.78
C LEU A 227 2.88 -17.85 0.12
N GLY A 228 1.68 -18.36 0.40
CA GLY A 228 1.48 -19.56 1.21
C GLY A 228 2.22 -20.77 0.62
N MET A 229 2.01 -21.04 -0.66
CA MET A 229 2.68 -22.15 -1.34
C MET A 229 4.21 -21.98 -1.42
N PHE A 230 4.69 -20.74 -1.52
CA PHE A 230 6.13 -20.44 -1.49
C PHE A 230 6.72 -20.64 -0.09
N ASN A 231 6.01 -20.23 0.96
CA ASN A 231 6.42 -20.43 2.35
C ASN A 231 6.38 -21.91 2.78
N GLU A 232 5.53 -22.73 2.15
CA GLU A 232 5.56 -24.20 2.23
C GLU A 232 6.79 -24.84 1.56
N GLY A 233 7.67 -24.04 0.93
CA GLY A 233 8.90 -24.50 0.30
C GLY A 233 8.74 -24.98 -1.15
N LYS A 234 7.59 -24.76 -1.79
CA LYS A 234 7.40 -25.11 -3.20
C LYS A 234 8.18 -24.15 -4.11
N THR A 235 8.76 -24.70 -5.18
CA THR A 235 9.46 -23.90 -6.19
C THR A 235 8.48 -23.11 -7.06
N ILE A 236 8.92 -21.96 -7.61
CA ILE A 236 8.12 -21.12 -8.52
C ILE A 236 7.50 -21.93 -9.67
N GLY A 237 8.28 -22.83 -10.27
CA GLY A 237 7.80 -23.71 -11.34
C GLY A 237 6.72 -24.67 -10.87
N ARG A 238 6.84 -25.22 -9.66
CA ARG A 238 5.81 -26.10 -9.09
C ARG A 238 4.54 -25.34 -8.73
N ILE A 239 4.68 -24.15 -8.15
CA ILE A 239 3.55 -23.26 -7.87
C ILE A 239 2.83 -22.87 -9.16
N ALA A 240 3.58 -22.53 -10.21
CA ALA A 240 3.02 -22.20 -11.53
C ALA A 240 2.17 -23.35 -12.09
N VAL A 241 2.65 -24.59 -12.00
CA VAL A 241 1.91 -25.79 -12.42
C VAL A 241 0.68 -26.02 -11.54
N ASP A 242 0.84 -26.07 -10.21
CA ASP A 242 -0.24 -26.34 -9.26
C ASP A 242 -1.37 -25.29 -9.39
N ARG A 243 -1.00 -24.04 -9.69
CA ARG A 243 -1.94 -22.91 -9.81
C ARG A 243 -2.39 -22.63 -11.24
N LYS A 244 -1.88 -23.37 -12.24
CA LYS A 244 -2.13 -23.14 -13.67
C LYS A 244 -1.81 -21.71 -14.12
N MET A 245 -0.72 -21.16 -13.61
CA MET A 245 -0.22 -19.81 -13.92
C MET A 245 1.15 -19.90 -14.60
N THR A 246 1.64 -18.77 -15.14
CA THR A 246 3.01 -18.72 -15.65
C THR A 246 4.00 -18.43 -14.52
N PRO A 247 5.25 -18.92 -14.59
CA PRO A 247 6.30 -18.57 -13.63
C PRO A 247 6.45 -17.05 -13.44
N GLY A 248 6.35 -16.28 -14.53
CA GLY A 248 6.42 -14.81 -14.47
C GLY A 248 5.29 -14.16 -13.67
N THR A 249 4.09 -14.75 -13.65
CA THR A 249 2.98 -14.26 -12.81
C THR A 249 3.20 -14.58 -11.34
N ILE A 250 3.74 -15.76 -11.03
CA ILE A 250 4.14 -16.16 -9.68
C ILE A 250 5.24 -15.23 -9.14
N GLU A 251 6.26 -14.96 -9.94
CA GLU A 251 7.35 -14.03 -9.57
C GLU A 251 6.85 -12.60 -9.34
N ALA A 252 5.90 -12.12 -10.16
CA ALA A 252 5.29 -10.81 -9.96
C ALA A 252 4.47 -10.72 -8.67
N HIS A 253 3.82 -11.82 -8.26
CA HIS A 253 3.13 -11.89 -6.96
C HIS A 253 4.13 -11.87 -5.81
N LEU A 254 5.24 -12.60 -5.90
CA LEU A 254 6.26 -12.62 -4.86
C LEU A 254 7.00 -11.28 -4.75
N ALA A 255 7.21 -10.57 -5.86
CA ALA A 255 7.82 -9.23 -5.86
C ALA A 255 7.04 -8.22 -5.01
N HIS A 256 5.72 -8.35 -4.92
CA HIS A 256 4.90 -7.53 -4.04
C HIS A 256 5.31 -7.70 -2.56
N TYR A 257 5.47 -8.95 -2.11
CA TYR A 257 5.87 -9.26 -0.73
C TYR A 257 7.35 -8.99 -0.46
N VAL A 258 8.18 -8.97 -1.49
CA VAL A 258 9.56 -8.47 -1.40
C VAL A 258 9.57 -6.97 -1.12
N ALA A 259 8.76 -6.19 -1.83
CA ALA A 259 8.66 -4.74 -1.61
C ALA A 259 8.11 -4.38 -0.22
N LEU A 260 7.29 -5.27 0.37
CA LEU A 260 6.78 -5.14 1.72
C LEU A 260 7.76 -5.63 2.80
N GLY A 261 8.91 -6.18 2.42
CA GLY A 261 9.88 -6.78 3.35
C GLY A 261 9.45 -8.14 3.94
N GLU A 262 8.33 -8.72 3.49
CA GLU A 262 7.81 -9.99 4.00
C GLU A 262 8.56 -11.21 3.44
N ILE A 263 9.16 -11.10 2.24
CA ILE A 263 10.02 -12.13 1.64
C ILE A 263 11.35 -11.54 1.20
N SER A 264 12.45 -12.23 1.46
CA SER A 264 13.76 -11.86 0.93
C SER A 264 13.84 -12.15 -0.58
N ALA A 265 14.19 -11.13 -1.39
CA ALA A 265 14.48 -11.28 -2.82
C ALA A 265 15.53 -12.36 -3.11
N LYS A 266 16.52 -12.52 -2.21
CA LYS A 266 17.58 -13.53 -2.30
C LYS A 266 17.02 -14.96 -2.34
N LYS A 267 15.90 -15.23 -1.68
CA LYS A 267 15.24 -16.54 -1.68
C LYS A 267 14.54 -16.87 -3.00
N ILE A 268 14.30 -15.87 -3.85
CA ILE A 268 13.54 -16.04 -5.09
C ILE A 268 14.47 -16.10 -6.29
N ILE A 269 15.39 -15.13 -6.42
CA ILE A 269 16.27 -15.00 -7.60
C ILE A 269 17.74 -15.33 -7.33
N GLY A 270 18.10 -15.59 -6.07
CA GLY A 270 19.47 -15.86 -5.65
C GLY A 270 20.32 -14.60 -5.44
N ALA A 271 21.35 -14.71 -4.59
CA ALA A 271 22.21 -13.57 -4.24
C ALA A 271 22.97 -12.99 -5.45
N ALA A 272 23.60 -13.86 -6.24
CA ALA A 272 24.43 -13.41 -7.36
C ALA A 272 23.66 -12.58 -8.41
N LYS A 273 22.40 -12.93 -8.67
CA LYS A 273 21.54 -12.15 -9.59
C LYS A 273 21.03 -10.87 -8.94
N LEU A 274 20.61 -10.95 -7.67
CA LEU A 274 20.16 -9.80 -6.90
C LEU A 274 21.24 -8.71 -6.83
N ASP A 275 22.47 -9.08 -6.46
CA ASP A 275 23.59 -8.14 -6.32
C ASP A 275 23.90 -7.43 -7.65
N LYS A 276 23.81 -8.15 -8.78
CA LYS A 276 23.99 -7.56 -10.11
C LYS A 276 22.87 -6.59 -10.47
N ILE A 277 21.61 -6.89 -10.12
CA ILE A 277 20.48 -5.98 -10.33
C ILE A 277 20.63 -4.73 -9.46
N LEU A 278 20.94 -4.89 -8.18
CA LEU A 278 21.16 -3.78 -7.25
C LEU A 278 22.34 -2.90 -7.70
N LYS A 279 23.41 -3.50 -8.21
CA LYS A 279 24.52 -2.78 -8.82
C LYS A 279 24.09 -2.00 -10.06
N ALA A 280 23.30 -2.60 -10.97
CA ALA A 280 22.78 -1.89 -12.14
C ALA A 280 21.90 -0.70 -11.77
N ILE A 281 21.09 -0.82 -10.71
CA ILE A 281 20.29 0.29 -10.16
C ILE A 281 21.19 1.41 -9.65
N LYS A 282 22.25 1.08 -8.89
CA LYS A 282 23.22 2.06 -8.38
C LYS A 282 24.01 2.75 -9.51
N ASP A 283 24.48 1.98 -10.48
CA ASP A 283 25.30 2.47 -11.59
C ASP A 283 24.51 3.38 -12.53
N LEU A 284 23.25 3.02 -12.84
CA LEU A 284 22.38 3.81 -13.72
C LEU A 284 21.57 4.88 -12.98
N LYS A 285 21.53 4.83 -11.65
CA LYS A 285 20.69 5.69 -10.80
C LYS A 285 19.22 5.73 -11.26
N THR A 286 18.71 4.58 -11.68
CA THR A 286 17.35 4.43 -12.20
C THR A 286 16.73 3.13 -11.71
N ILE A 287 15.43 3.18 -11.44
CA ILE A 287 14.60 1.99 -11.17
C ILE A 287 13.71 1.64 -12.39
N LYS A 288 13.92 2.31 -13.53
CA LYS A 288 13.16 2.04 -14.75
C LYS A 288 13.50 0.65 -15.27
N LEU A 289 12.48 -0.20 -15.32
CA LEU A 289 12.60 -1.60 -15.68
C LEU A 289 13.27 -1.85 -17.04
N ASN A 290 12.94 -1.03 -18.05
CA ASN A 290 13.51 -1.20 -19.39
C ASN A 290 15.00 -0.82 -19.41
N ASP A 291 15.39 0.30 -18.79
CA ASP A 291 16.79 0.74 -18.70
C ASP A 291 17.67 -0.30 -17.98
N LEU A 292 17.15 -0.88 -16.90
CA LEU A 292 17.81 -1.96 -16.18
C LEU A 292 17.91 -3.24 -17.02
N ARG A 293 16.86 -3.57 -17.79
CA ARG A 293 16.85 -4.71 -18.70
C ARG A 293 17.86 -4.54 -19.82
N ASP A 294 18.01 -3.34 -20.35
CA ASP A 294 18.97 -3.04 -21.41
C ASP A 294 20.42 -3.16 -20.90
N LYS A 295 20.67 -2.76 -19.64
CA LYS A 295 21.98 -2.90 -18.99
C LYS A 295 22.33 -4.32 -18.58
N LEU A 296 21.37 -5.07 -18.04
CA LEU A 296 21.56 -6.43 -17.53
C LEU A 296 21.52 -7.47 -18.65
N GLY A 297 20.92 -7.15 -19.79
CA GLY A 297 20.83 -8.03 -20.95
C GLY A 297 19.79 -9.14 -20.79
N ARG A 298 19.70 -10.01 -21.80
CA ARG A 298 18.63 -11.02 -21.95
C ARG A 298 18.61 -12.10 -20.86
N GLU A 299 19.70 -12.27 -20.11
CA GLU A 299 19.87 -13.23 -19.01
C GLU A 299 18.95 -12.95 -17.80
N TYR A 300 18.48 -11.71 -17.60
CA TYR A 300 17.67 -11.30 -16.43
C TYR A 300 16.21 -11.05 -16.78
N SER A 301 15.32 -11.97 -16.45
CA SER A 301 13.90 -11.83 -16.76
C SER A 301 13.33 -10.50 -16.21
N PHE A 302 12.30 -9.97 -16.88
CA PHE A 302 11.63 -8.76 -16.40
C PHE A 302 11.09 -8.91 -14.99
N SER A 303 10.71 -10.13 -14.59
CA SER A 303 10.23 -10.43 -13.26
C SER A 303 11.38 -10.47 -12.24
N GLU A 304 12.53 -11.01 -12.61
CA GLU A 304 13.73 -11.00 -11.76
C GLU A 304 14.20 -9.57 -11.48
N ILE A 305 14.19 -8.71 -12.49
CA ILE A 305 14.54 -7.29 -12.33
C ILE A 305 13.53 -6.58 -11.43
N LYS A 306 12.23 -6.85 -11.57
CA LYS A 306 11.20 -6.32 -10.67
C LYS A 306 11.41 -6.75 -9.22
N ILE A 307 11.83 -7.99 -8.97
CA ILE A 307 12.17 -8.48 -7.63
C ILE A 307 13.39 -7.75 -7.07
N GLY A 308 14.42 -7.50 -7.88
CA GLY A 308 15.58 -6.72 -7.45
C GLY A 308 15.25 -5.24 -7.17
N ILE A 309 14.39 -4.62 -7.98
CA ILE A 309 13.86 -3.27 -7.70
C ILE A 309 13.06 -3.28 -6.39
N ALA A 310 12.18 -4.27 -6.20
CA ALA A 310 11.41 -4.40 -4.97
C ALA A 310 12.31 -4.52 -3.73
N SER A 311 13.40 -5.29 -3.81
CA SER A 311 14.41 -5.36 -2.74
C SER A 311 15.06 -4.00 -2.51
N HIS A 312 15.50 -3.32 -3.57
CA HIS A 312 16.12 -2.00 -3.47
C HIS A 312 15.22 -0.97 -2.79
N LEU A 313 13.92 -1.00 -3.09
CA LEU A 313 12.93 -0.09 -2.48
C LEU A 313 12.60 -0.46 -1.03
N ALA A 314 12.68 -1.74 -0.66
CA ALA A 314 12.51 -2.19 0.71
C ALA A 314 13.75 -1.86 1.58
N ASP A 315 14.95 -2.01 1.02
CA ASP A 315 16.24 -1.72 1.69
C ASP A 315 16.58 -0.21 1.70
N GLY A 316 15.85 0.61 0.93
CA GLY A 316 16.02 2.07 0.84
C GLY A 316 15.16 2.88 1.82
N GLN A 317 14.73 2.27 2.94
CA GLN A 317 14.04 2.94 4.05
C GLN A 317 14.99 3.31 5.20
N ASP A 318 16.27 3.56 4.91
CA ASP A 318 17.21 4.22 5.82
C ASP A 318 17.38 5.71 5.46
#